data_AF-A0A7W1U930-F1
#
_entry.id   AF-A0A7W1U930-F1
#
_cell.length_a   1.000
_cell.length_b   1.000
_cell.length_c   1.000
_cell.angle_alpha   90.00
_cell.angle_beta   90.00
_cell.angle_gamma   90.00
#
_symmetry.space_group_name_H-M   'P 1'
#
loop_
_entity.id
_entity.type
_entity.pdbx_description
1 polymer ?
#
loop_
_entity_poly.entity_id
_entity_poly.type
_entity_poly.pdbx_seq_one_letter_code
_entity_poly.pdbx_strand_id
1 'polypeptide(L)'
;MSFGHLPALVSDLTFGRATVEIEIVTADRTLDSLTLEDGETYWPSPDDTRPEIDELTRLGSYDSIFVFWPQNDFGSNGSIPARGWGLGMSASAWSNHATYATVANAPPFAWRIPKIGEVWLHEWLHGVCAYFRERGHLMPAGDADGGSRHGYVQSETKGWTDYYRDLMNAGVLDEGRLTGIRPDGWLLERPSPSEILPHA
;
A
#
# COMPACT_ATOMS: atom_id res chain seq x y z
N MET A 1 15.89 -3.72 -7.15
CA MET A 1 14.69 -4.37 -6.58
C MET A 1 13.48 -3.50 -6.93
N SER A 2 12.33 -4.07 -7.31
CA SER A 2 11.15 -3.28 -7.76
C SER A 2 10.67 -2.28 -6.69
N PHE A 3 10.70 -2.68 -5.41
CA PHE A 3 10.33 -1.83 -4.28
C PHE A 3 11.12 -0.52 -4.19
N GLY A 4 12.41 -0.53 -4.58
CA GLY A 4 13.24 0.67 -4.57
C GLY A 4 12.81 1.78 -5.54
N HIS A 5 11.84 1.51 -6.43
CA HIS A 5 11.25 2.52 -7.32
C HIS A 5 10.04 3.24 -6.71
N LEU A 6 9.49 2.75 -5.59
CA LEU A 6 8.33 3.35 -4.92
C LEU A 6 8.56 4.84 -4.58
N PRO A 7 9.69 5.27 -3.97
CA PRO A 7 9.87 6.68 -3.60
C PRO A 7 9.86 7.63 -4.80
N ALA A 8 10.49 7.21 -5.90
CA ALA A 8 10.49 7.99 -7.14
C ALA A 8 9.08 8.10 -7.72
N LEU A 9 8.31 7.00 -7.73
CA LEU A 9 6.91 7.03 -8.18
C LEU A 9 6.05 7.97 -7.33
N VAL A 10 6.15 7.89 -6.00
CA VAL A 10 5.37 8.77 -5.10
C VAL A 10 5.73 10.23 -5.31
N SER A 11 7.04 10.54 -5.38
CA SER A 11 7.51 11.89 -5.65
C SER A 11 7.01 12.39 -7.02
N ASP A 12 7.19 11.61 -8.08
CA ASP A 12 6.79 12.01 -9.43
C ASP A 12 5.28 12.26 -9.54
N LEU A 13 4.47 11.37 -8.96
CA LEU A 13 3.02 11.43 -9.06
C LEU A 13 2.40 12.48 -8.15
N THR A 14 3.07 12.90 -7.07
CA THR A 14 2.66 14.04 -6.24
C THR A 14 3.29 15.38 -6.66
N PHE A 15 4.11 15.40 -7.71
CA PHE A 15 4.92 16.55 -8.11
C PHE A 15 5.87 17.04 -6.99
N GLY A 16 6.46 16.09 -6.26
CA GLY A 16 7.42 16.33 -5.18
C GLY A 16 6.81 16.74 -3.85
N ARG A 17 5.48 16.66 -3.69
CA ARG A 17 4.81 17.03 -2.42
C ARG A 17 4.87 15.93 -1.37
N ALA A 18 5.00 14.69 -1.78
CA ALA A 18 5.20 13.56 -0.89
C ALA A 18 6.53 12.87 -1.17
N THR A 19 7.16 12.38 -0.11
CA THR A 19 8.37 11.58 -0.15
C THR A 19 8.17 10.30 0.64
N VAL A 20 8.89 9.25 0.27
CA VAL A 20 8.91 7.98 1.00
C VAL A 20 10.34 7.66 1.37
N GLU A 21 10.58 7.49 2.66
CA GLU A 21 11.83 6.96 3.20
C GLU A 21 11.65 5.46 3.41
N ILE A 22 12.66 4.68 3.04
CA ILE A 22 12.58 3.22 3.08
C ILE A 22 13.64 2.67 4.02
N GLU A 23 13.19 1.83 4.94
CA GLU A 23 14.01 0.87 5.65
C GLU A 23 13.61 -0.54 5.19
N ILE A 24 14.58 -1.36 4.81
CA ILE A 24 14.35 -2.77 4.43
C ILE A 24 15.02 -3.64 5.48
N VAL A 25 14.20 -4.46 6.12
CA VAL A 25 14.61 -5.50 7.06
C VAL A 25 14.35 -6.87 6.44
N THR A 26 15.22 -7.83 6.73
CA THR A 26 14.96 -9.24 6.42
C THR A 26 14.60 -9.93 7.72
N ALA A 27 13.42 -10.53 7.77
CA ALA A 27 13.03 -11.35 8.91
C ALA A 27 13.74 -12.71 8.83
N ASP A 28 14.46 -13.08 9.89
CA ASP A 28 15.11 -14.40 9.99
C ASP A 28 14.12 -15.51 10.39
N ARG A 29 12.99 -15.13 10.99
CA ARG A 29 11.93 -16.07 11.38
C ARG A 29 11.20 -16.58 10.14
N THR A 30 10.95 -17.89 10.13
CA THR A 30 10.04 -18.49 9.14
C THR A 30 8.60 -18.09 9.45
N LEU A 31 7.89 -17.59 8.44
CA LEU A 31 6.45 -17.40 8.49
C LEU A 31 5.75 -18.76 8.41
N ASP A 32 5.17 -19.23 9.52
CA ASP A 32 4.59 -20.56 9.68
C ASP A 32 3.07 -20.55 9.92
N SER A 33 2.46 -19.37 9.99
CA SER A 33 1.01 -19.17 10.01
C SER A 33 0.58 -18.10 9.02
N LEU A 34 -0.68 -18.19 8.59
CA LEU A 34 -1.38 -17.15 7.84
C LEU A 34 -2.80 -17.05 8.37
N THR A 35 -3.32 -15.84 8.37
CA THR A 35 -4.71 -15.55 8.74
C THR A 35 -5.63 -15.85 7.57
N LEU A 36 -6.75 -16.51 7.87
CA LEU A 36 -7.82 -16.75 6.92
C LEU A 36 -8.62 -15.44 6.73
N GLU A 37 -8.71 -14.97 5.49
CA GLU A 37 -9.38 -13.69 5.17
C GLU A 37 -10.88 -13.87 4.92
N ASP A 38 -11.28 -14.81 4.04
CA ASP A 38 -12.66 -14.95 3.57
C ASP A 38 -13.17 -16.39 3.42
N GLY A 39 -12.71 -17.30 4.28
CA GLY A 39 -13.14 -18.70 4.28
C GLY A 39 -12.35 -19.60 3.33
N GLU A 40 -11.74 -19.03 2.28
CA GLU A 40 -10.94 -19.77 1.30
C GLU A 40 -9.54 -19.19 1.05
N THR A 41 -9.33 -17.89 1.31
CA THR A 41 -8.04 -17.21 1.07
C THR A 41 -7.29 -16.86 2.34
N TYR A 42 -5.97 -16.76 2.22
CA TYR A 42 -5.02 -16.52 3.30
C TYR A 42 -4.11 -15.34 2.98
N TRP A 43 -3.63 -14.67 4.03
CA TRP A 43 -2.66 -13.59 3.92
C TRP A 43 -1.81 -13.46 5.20
N PRO A 44 -0.60 -12.87 5.11
CA PRO A 44 0.18 -12.53 6.30
C PRO A 44 -0.44 -11.31 6.97
N SER A 45 -1.29 -11.54 7.97
CA SER A 45 -1.86 -10.44 8.75
C SER A 45 -0.80 -9.79 9.67
N PRO A 46 -1.12 -8.66 10.30
CA PRO A 46 -0.28 -8.12 11.37
C PRO A 46 -0.06 -9.08 12.55
N ASP A 47 -0.93 -10.07 12.80
CA ASP A 47 -0.68 -11.07 13.85
C ASP A 47 0.34 -12.13 13.40
N ASP A 48 0.30 -12.52 12.14
CA ASP A 48 1.26 -13.47 11.57
C ASP A 48 2.68 -12.88 11.50
N THR A 49 2.79 -11.55 11.51
CA THR A 49 4.05 -10.78 11.48
C THR A 49 4.29 -9.99 12.78
N ARG A 50 3.54 -10.30 13.84
CA ARG A 50 3.60 -9.57 15.12
C ARG A 50 5.01 -9.46 15.69
N PRO A 51 5.83 -10.53 15.74
CA PRO A 51 7.17 -10.45 16.29
C PRO A 51 8.03 -9.40 15.59
N GLU A 52 7.95 -9.33 14.25
CA GLU A 52 8.70 -8.36 13.45
C GLU A 52 8.15 -6.94 13.65
N ILE A 53 6.83 -6.78 13.72
CA ILE A 53 6.19 -5.49 14.02
C ILE A 53 6.65 -4.99 15.39
N ASP A 54 6.61 -5.82 16.43
CA ASP A 54 6.94 -5.42 17.80
C ASP A 54 8.44 -5.13 17.99
N GLU A 55 9.31 -5.88 17.31
CA GLU A 55 10.76 -5.68 17.38
C GLU A 55 11.23 -4.47 16.57
N LEU A 56 10.70 -4.31 15.35
CA LEU A 56 11.26 -3.40 14.35
C LEU A 56 10.49 -2.09 14.25
N THR A 57 9.20 -2.09 14.59
CA THR A 57 8.36 -0.89 14.55
C THR A 57 8.07 -0.42 15.97
N ARG A 58 8.84 0.57 16.44
CA ARG A 58 8.39 1.32 17.62
C ARG A 58 7.09 2.01 17.26
N LEU A 59 6.14 2.08 18.19
CA LEU A 59 4.87 2.76 17.96
C LEU A 59 5.10 4.16 17.36
N GLY A 60 4.50 4.42 16.20
CA GLY A 60 4.63 5.70 15.49
C GLY A 60 5.98 5.95 14.80
N SER A 61 6.87 4.95 14.69
CA SER A 61 8.14 5.12 13.96
C SER A 61 8.00 4.98 12.45
N TYR A 62 6.91 4.39 11.97
CA TYR A 62 6.62 4.20 10.55
C TYR A 62 5.18 4.59 10.22
N ASP A 63 5.00 5.26 9.09
CA ASP A 63 3.68 5.58 8.53
C ASP A 63 3.07 4.38 7.77
N SER A 64 3.91 3.46 7.29
CA SER A 64 3.52 2.30 6.47
C SER A 64 4.45 1.11 6.69
N ILE A 65 3.88 -0.09 6.74
CA ILE A 65 4.58 -1.38 6.85
C ILE A 65 4.28 -2.17 5.56
N PHE A 66 5.34 -2.72 4.95
CA PHE A 66 5.22 -3.61 3.79
C PHE A 66 5.78 -4.99 4.12
N VAL A 67 5.03 -6.04 3.77
CA VAL A 67 5.45 -7.43 3.93
C VAL A 67 5.56 -8.08 2.56
N PHE A 68 6.79 -8.35 2.14
CA PHE A 68 7.06 -9.18 0.98
C PHE A 68 7.13 -10.65 1.40
N TRP A 69 6.28 -11.51 0.83
CA TRP A 69 6.12 -12.88 1.33
C TRP A 69 6.10 -13.95 0.23
N PRO A 70 6.53 -15.19 0.55
CA PRO A 70 6.65 -16.28 -0.42
C PRO A 70 5.32 -17.03 -0.61
N GLN A 71 4.33 -16.41 -1.26
CA GLN A 71 3.05 -17.06 -1.60
C GLN A 71 3.23 -18.22 -2.59
N ASN A 72 4.14 -18.05 -3.55
CA ASN A 72 4.31 -18.93 -4.70
C ASN A 72 5.61 -19.73 -4.60
N ASP A 73 5.52 -21.05 -4.71
CA ASP A 73 6.67 -21.93 -4.92
C ASP A 73 6.77 -22.27 -6.41
N PHE A 74 7.67 -21.56 -7.10
CA PHE A 74 7.91 -21.78 -8.54
C PHE A 74 8.64 -23.10 -8.85
N GLY A 75 9.22 -23.77 -7.86
CA GLY A 75 9.87 -25.06 -8.03
C GLY A 75 8.87 -26.22 -8.08
N SER A 76 7.87 -26.19 -7.19
CA SER A 76 6.80 -27.21 -7.14
C SER A 76 5.51 -26.81 -7.87
N ASN A 77 5.45 -25.55 -8.37
CA ASN A 77 4.23 -24.92 -8.88
C ASN A 77 3.09 -24.87 -7.84
N GLY A 78 3.46 -24.81 -6.55
CA GLY A 78 2.55 -24.60 -5.45
C GLY A 78 2.25 -23.11 -5.25
N SER A 79 1.04 -22.80 -4.79
CA SER A 79 0.65 -21.44 -4.42
C SER A 79 -0.32 -21.49 -3.25
N ILE A 80 -0.14 -20.57 -2.30
CA ILE A 80 -1.09 -20.37 -1.22
C ILE A 80 -2.29 -19.58 -1.78
N PRO A 81 -3.53 -20.04 -1.59
CA PRO A 81 -4.72 -19.28 -1.98
C PRO A 81 -4.73 -17.91 -1.30
N ALA A 82 -4.76 -16.84 -2.08
CA ALA A 82 -4.84 -15.45 -1.61
C ALA A 82 -5.75 -14.66 -2.55
N ARG A 83 -6.32 -13.53 -2.09
CA ARG A 83 -7.21 -12.69 -2.91
C ARG A 83 -6.53 -12.03 -4.10
N GLY A 84 -5.21 -11.92 -4.09
CA GLY A 84 -4.47 -11.25 -5.16
C GLY A 84 -2.98 -11.30 -4.97
N TRP A 85 -2.27 -10.56 -5.83
CA TRP A 85 -0.83 -10.40 -5.73
C TRP A 85 -0.43 -9.51 -4.55
N GLY A 86 -1.28 -8.56 -4.16
CA GLY A 86 -1.10 -7.78 -2.95
C GLY A 86 -2.42 -7.52 -2.25
N LEU A 87 -2.29 -7.02 -1.02
CA LEU A 87 -3.40 -6.61 -0.19
C LEU A 87 -2.96 -5.46 0.73
N GLY A 88 -3.65 -4.33 0.66
CA GLY A 88 -3.44 -3.18 1.52
C GLY A 88 -4.58 -2.95 2.52
N MET A 89 -4.24 -2.43 3.70
CA MET A 89 -5.20 -2.04 4.73
C MET A 89 -4.88 -0.67 5.33
N SER A 90 -5.91 -0.04 5.89
CA SER A 90 -5.79 1.22 6.64
C SER A 90 -4.96 1.03 7.91
N ALA A 91 -4.42 2.15 8.41
CA ALA A 91 -3.79 2.17 9.72
C ALA A 91 -4.76 1.75 10.82
N SER A 92 -4.30 0.95 11.77
CA SER A 92 -5.09 0.53 12.93
C SER A 92 -4.18 0.12 14.09
N ALA A 93 -4.75 -0.07 15.29
CA ALA A 93 -4.01 -0.64 16.41
C ALA A 93 -3.43 -2.02 16.09
N TRP A 94 -4.03 -2.76 15.14
CA TRP A 94 -3.52 -4.05 14.69
C TRP A 94 -2.14 -3.94 14.03
N SER A 95 -1.81 -2.81 13.41
CA SER A 95 -0.55 -2.59 12.70
C SER A 95 0.30 -1.47 13.34
N ASN A 96 0.25 -1.33 14.67
CA ASN A 96 0.94 -0.26 15.41
C ASN A 96 0.64 1.15 14.87
N HIS A 97 -0.59 1.37 14.38
CA HIS A 97 -1.07 2.59 13.74
C HIS A 97 -0.37 2.99 12.44
N ALA A 98 0.41 2.09 11.82
CA ALA A 98 0.91 2.25 10.46
C ALA A 98 -0.09 1.64 9.45
N THR A 99 -0.14 2.14 8.21
CA THR A 99 -0.78 1.36 7.15
C THR A 99 -0.04 0.05 6.95
N TYR A 100 -0.70 -0.97 6.42
CA TYR A 100 -0.08 -2.29 6.25
C TYR A 100 -0.43 -2.85 4.87
N ALA A 101 0.59 -3.32 4.17
CA ALA A 101 0.45 -3.89 2.83
C ALA A 101 1.27 -5.17 2.71
N THR A 102 0.70 -6.18 2.06
CA THR A 102 1.43 -7.39 1.70
C THR A 102 1.56 -7.48 0.18
N VAL A 103 2.69 -7.99 -0.30
CA VAL A 103 2.91 -8.28 -1.72
C VAL A 103 3.57 -9.65 -1.83
N ALA A 104 2.96 -10.52 -2.61
CA ALA A 104 3.50 -11.85 -2.84
C ALA A 104 4.69 -11.85 -3.80
N ASN A 105 5.54 -12.87 -3.67
CA ASN A 105 6.58 -13.14 -4.65
C ASN A 105 5.99 -13.47 -6.02
N ALA A 106 6.66 -13.00 -7.07
CA ALA A 106 6.26 -13.17 -8.45
C ALA A 106 7.48 -13.52 -9.33
N PRO A 107 7.27 -14.13 -10.51
CA PRO A 107 8.34 -14.37 -11.46
C PRO A 107 9.08 -13.07 -11.84
N PRO A 108 10.37 -13.12 -12.20
CA PRO A 108 11.17 -11.92 -12.46
C PRO A 108 10.58 -10.92 -13.47
N PHE A 109 9.82 -11.40 -14.46
CA PHE A 109 9.22 -10.53 -15.48
C PHE A 109 8.07 -9.68 -14.92
N ALA A 110 7.30 -10.20 -13.97
CA ALA A 110 6.12 -9.53 -13.42
C ALA A 110 6.48 -8.21 -12.74
N TRP A 111 7.66 -8.15 -12.12
CA TRP A 111 8.19 -6.96 -11.45
C TRP A 111 8.50 -5.77 -12.38
N ARG A 112 8.47 -5.97 -13.70
CA ARG A 112 8.82 -4.96 -14.70
C ARG A 112 7.61 -4.40 -15.43
N ILE A 113 6.46 -5.08 -15.35
CA ILE A 113 5.30 -4.78 -16.20
C ILE A 113 4.10 -4.32 -15.36
N PRO A 114 3.28 -3.42 -15.92
CA PRO A 114 3.63 -2.50 -17.02
C PRO A 114 4.63 -1.42 -16.57
N LYS A 115 4.73 -1.14 -15.27
CA LYS A 115 5.68 -0.18 -14.69
C LYS A 115 6.34 -0.75 -13.44
N ILE A 116 7.67 -0.69 -13.39
CA ILE A 116 8.43 -1.06 -12.18
C ILE A 116 8.02 -0.21 -10.98
N GLY A 117 7.83 -0.84 -9.82
CA GLY A 117 7.40 -0.18 -8.59
C GLY A 117 5.88 -0.04 -8.41
N GLU A 118 5.09 -0.21 -9.48
CA GLU A 118 3.66 0.13 -9.46
C GLU A 118 2.83 -0.69 -8.47
N VAL A 119 3.09 -1.99 -8.33
CA VAL A 119 2.37 -2.85 -7.36
C VAL A 119 2.53 -2.33 -5.93
N TRP A 120 3.72 -1.86 -5.56
CA TRP A 120 3.97 -1.31 -4.23
C TRP A 120 3.24 0.01 -4.01
N LEU A 121 3.19 0.85 -5.04
CA LEU A 121 2.43 2.09 -5.01
C LEU A 121 0.93 1.81 -4.87
N HIS A 122 0.41 0.83 -5.61
CA HIS A 122 -0.99 0.42 -5.55
C HIS A 122 -1.37 -0.03 -4.14
N GLU A 123 -0.62 -0.99 -3.55
CA GLU A 123 -0.97 -1.49 -2.22
C GLU A 123 -0.81 -0.43 -1.13
N TRP A 124 0.18 0.45 -1.26
CA TRP A 124 0.35 1.59 -0.37
C TRP A 124 -0.85 2.54 -0.41
N LEU A 125 -1.38 2.79 -1.62
CA LEU A 125 -2.48 3.72 -1.83
C LEU A 125 -3.77 3.30 -1.14
N HIS A 126 -4.02 2.00 -0.91
CA HIS A 126 -5.16 1.55 -0.09
C HIS A 126 -5.13 2.18 1.31
N GLY A 127 -3.99 2.09 1.99
CA GLY A 127 -3.81 2.68 3.32
C GLY A 127 -3.83 4.21 3.30
N VAL A 128 -3.19 4.82 2.30
CA VAL A 128 -3.12 6.29 2.17
C VAL A 128 -4.49 6.90 1.85
N CYS A 129 -5.27 6.28 0.96
CA CYS A 129 -6.63 6.73 0.67
C CYS A 129 -7.50 6.68 1.92
N ALA A 130 -7.38 5.61 2.73
CA ALA A 130 -8.08 5.52 4.00
C ALA A 130 -7.66 6.65 4.96
N TYR A 131 -6.36 6.91 5.12
CA TYR A 131 -5.82 7.98 5.97
C TYR A 131 -6.38 9.37 5.62
N PHE A 132 -6.42 9.71 4.33
CA PHE A 132 -6.93 11.00 3.87
C PHE A 132 -8.46 11.09 3.91
N ARG A 133 -9.16 9.97 3.66
CA ARG A 133 -10.62 9.89 3.79
C ARG A 133 -11.06 10.21 5.22
N GLU A 134 -10.38 9.67 6.21
CA GLU A 134 -10.63 9.97 7.64
C GLU A 134 -10.44 11.47 7.96
N ARG A 135 -9.64 12.18 7.17
CA ARG A 135 -9.39 13.63 7.28
C ARG A 135 -10.29 14.46 6.35
N GLY A 136 -11.37 13.88 5.86
CA GLY A 136 -12.40 14.58 5.09
C GLY A 136 -12.06 14.80 3.62
N HIS A 137 -11.07 14.09 3.07
CA HIS A 137 -10.89 14.03 1.63
C HIS A 137 -11.95 13.12 1.01
N LEU A 138 -12.53 13.55 -0.11
CA LEU A 138 -13.45 12.73 -0.88
C LEU A 138 -12.63 11.78 -1.74
N MET A 139 -12.69 10.48 -1.46
CA MET A 139 -12.04 9.45 -2.29
C MET A 139 -13.00 8.96 -3.38
N PRO A 140 -12.50 8.67 -4.59
CA PRO A 140 -13.31 8.04 -5.63
C PRO A 140 -13.77 6.64 -5.22
N ALA A 141 -14.93 6.20 -5.72
CA ALA A 141 -15.40 4.84 -5.51
C ALA A 141 -14.37 3.79 -5.98
N GLY A 142 -13.92 2.92 -5.07
CA GLY A 142 -12.92 1.89 -5.36
C GLY A 142 -11.48 2.32 -5.14
N ASP A 143 -11.21 3.57 -4.76
CA ASP A 143 -9.92 3.97 -4.19
C ASP A 143 -8.73 3.51 -5.07
N ALA A 144 -7.71 2.79 -4.58
CA ALA A 144 -6.60 2.39 -5.46
C ALA A 144 -7.01 1.42 -6.60
N ASP A 145 -8.14 0.71 -6.46
CA ASP A 145 -8.74 -0.16 -7.48
C ASP A 145 -9.68 0.57 -8.46
N GLY A 146 -9.89 1.87 -8.27
CA GLY A 146 -10.96 2.62 -8.93
C GLY A 146 -10.72 2.93 -10.41
N GLY A 147 -9.51 2.74 -10.94
CA GLY A 147 -9.09 3.25 -12.27
C GLY A 147 -10.10 2.99 -13.39
N SER A 148 -10.43 1.72 -13.65
CA SER A 148 -11.42 1.34 -14.68
C SER A 148 -12.81 1.95 -14.44
N ARG A 149 -13.23 2.06 -13.17
CA ARG A 149 -14.57 2.57 -12.80
C ARG A 149 -14.75 4.04 -13.15
N HIS A 150 -13.65 4.79 -13.15
CA HIS A 150 -13.60 6.21 -13.46
C HIS A 150 -13.12 6.49 -14.89
N GLY A 151 -13.18 5.49 -15.77
CA GLY A 151 -12.91 5.65 -17.21
C GLY A 151 -11.44 5.68 -17.60
N TYR A 152 -10.52 5.40 -16.67
CA TYR A 152 -9.11 5.25 -17.01
C TYR A 152 -8.87 3.93 -17.73
N VAL A 153 -7.96 3.95 -18.68
CA VAL A 153 -7.50 2.76 -19.41
C VAL A 153 -6.08 2.46 -18.96
N GLN A 154 -5.84 1.20 -18.54
CA GLN A 154 -4.50 0.78 -18.15
C GLN A 154 -3.54 0.91 -19.34
N SER A 155 -2.44 1.62 -19.13
CA SER A 155 -1.39 1.76 -20.13
C SER A 155 -0.49 0.54 -20.16
N GLU A 156 -0.16 0.05 -21.35
CA GLU A 156 0.80 -1.06 -21.53
C GLU A 156 2.22 -0.75 -21.01
N THR A 157 2.57 0.54 -20.87
CA THR A 157 3.92 0.99 -20.48
C THR A 157 3.96 1.78 -19.18
N LYS A 158 2.81 2.28 -18.73
CA LYS A 158 2.69 3.10 -17.52
C LYS A 158 1.73 2.50 -16.49
N GLY A 159 1.04 1.42 -16.83
CA GLY A 159 -0.02 0.85 -16.01
C GLY A 159 -1.09 1.86 -15.69
N TRP A 160 -1.43 1.92 -14.40
CA TRP A 160 -2.42 2.81 -13.82
C TRP A 160 -1.83 4.14 -13.34
N THR A 161 -0.57 4.46 -13.67
CA THR A 161 0.06 5.68 -13.10
C THR A 161 -0.62 6.99 -13.51
N ASP A 162 -1.35 7.04 -14.62
CA ASP A 162 -2.17 8.22 -14.94
C ASP A 162 -3.39 8.32 -13.99
N TYR A 163 -4.02 7.20 -13.64
CA TYR A 163 -5.04 7.15 -12.59
C TYR A 163 -4.47 7.54 -11.23
N TYR A 164 -3.34 6.95 -10.83
CA TYR A 164 -2.72 7.26 -9.54
C TYR A 164 -2.26 8.72 -9.45
N ARG A 165 -1.79 9.31 -10.55
CA ARG A 165 -1.48 10.75 -10.58
C ARG A 165 -2.70 11.57 -10.22
N ASP A 166 -3.84 11.30 -10.83
CA ASP A 166 -5.07 12.04 -10.56
C ASP A 166 -5.61 11.74 -9.17
N LEU A 167 -5.59 10.47 -8.73
CA LEU A 167 -5.96 10.07 -7.38
C LEU A 167 -5.15 10.81 -6.32
N MET A 168 -3.84 10.97 -6.55
CA MET A 168 -2.91 11.65 -5.63
C MET A 168 -2.93 13.18 -5.76
N ASN A 169 -3.76 13.76 -6.64
CA ASN A 169 -3.87 15.22 -6.82
C ASN A 169 -5.33 15.72 -6.91
N ALA A 170 -6.29 14.95 -6.40
CA ALA A 170 -7.72 15.25 -6.46
C ALA A 170 -8.24 15.53 -7.89
N GLY A 171 -7.78 14.72 -8.85
CA GLY A 171 -8.11 14.83 -10.27
C GLY A 171 -9.08 13.77 -10.80
N VAL A 172 -9.50 12.80 -9.98
CA VAL A 172 -10.39 11.71 -10.44
C VAL A 172 -11.82 12.23 -10.50
N LEU A 173 -12.44 12.20 -11.68
CA LEU A 173 -13.84 12.54 -11.85
C LEU A 173 -14.73 11.39 -11.36
N ASP A 174 -15.42 11.59 -10.25
CA ASP A 174 -16.38 10.65 -9.67
C ASP A 174 -17.73 11.36 -9.46
N GLU A 175 -18.79 10.82 -10.05
CA GLU A 175 -20.15 11.38 -10.05
C GLU A 175 -20.22 12.91 -10.34
N GLY A 176 -19.40 13.38 -11.29
CA GLY A 176 -19.36 14.79 -11.70
C GLY A 176 -18.56 15.71 -10.76
N ARG A 177 -17.85 15.15 -9.77
CA ARG A 177 -16.98 15.88 -8.84
C ARG A 177 -15.55 15.37 -8.93
N LEU A 178 -14.59 16.26 -8.78
CA LEU A 178 -13.20 15.86 -8.65
C LEU A 178 -12.93 15.35 -7.23
N THR A 179 -12.35 14.16 -7.15
CA THR A 179 -12.07 13.40 -5.93
C THR A 179 -10.62 12.92 -5.93
N GLY A 180 -10.15 12.50 -4.76
CA GLY A 180 -8.78 12.09 -4.49
C GLY A 180 -8.11 12.95 -3.42
N ILE A 181 -6.79 12.76 -3.29
CA ILE A 181 -5.97 13.42 -2.28
C ILE A 181 -5.63 14.81 -2.78
N ARG A 182 -6.17 15.84 -2.13
CA ARG A 182 -5.89 17.23 -2.48
C ARG A 182 -4.39 17.52 -2.29
N PRO A 183 -3.77 18.32 -3.18
CA PRO A 183 -2.34 18.60 -3.11
C PRO A 183 -1.84 19.17 -1.78
N ASP A 184 -2.67 19.95 -1.08
CA ASP A 184 -2.38 20.52 0.24
C ASP A 184 -2.33 19.47 1.35
N GLY A 185 -3.03 18.34 1.19
CA GLY A 185 -3.00 17.24 2.15
C GLY A 185 -1.62 16.60 2.31
N TRP A 186 -0.78 16.64 1.27
CA TRP A 186 0.59 16.14 1.32
C TRP A 186 1.56 17.05 2.07
N LEU A 187 1.18 18.32 2.27
CA LEU A 187 2.01 19.32 2.95
C LEU A 187 1.75 19.35 4.47
N LEU A 188 0.87 18.49 4.97
CA LEU A 188 0.61 18.36 6.40
C LEU A 188 1.85 17.78 7.08
N GLU A 189 2.31 18.43 8.16
CA GLU A 189 3.41 17.94 8.99
C GLU A 189 3.05 16.56 9.56
N ARG A 190 4.05 15.67 9.70
CA ARG A 190 3.89 14.40 10.41
C ARG A 190 3.23 14.69 11.77
N PRO A 191 2.15 13.99 12.16
CA PRO A 191 1.63 14.10 13.51
C PRO A 191 2.78 13.81 14.48
N SER A 192 2.88 14.61 15.53
CA SER A 192 3.85 14.34 16.58
C SER A 192 3.49 13.00 17.24
N PRO A 193 4.46 12.18 17.69
CA PRO A 193 4.17 10.94 18.42
C PRO A 193 3.25 11.15 19.64
N SER A 194 3.18 12.37 20.19
CA SER A 194 2.27 12.76 21.26
C SER A 194 0.78 12.84 20.88
N GLU A 195 0.44 12.86 19.59
CA GLU A 195 -0.95 12.88 19.11
C GLU A 195 -1.51 11.47 18.85
N ILE A 196 -0.66 10.43 18.92
CA ILE A 196 -1.03 9.02 18.68
C ILE A 196 -1.57 8.36 19.97
N LEU A 197 -1.47 9.03 21.12
CA LEU A 197 -2.01 8.54 22.39
C LEU A 197 -3.27 9.32 22.82
N PRO A 198 -4.48 8.96 22.34
CA PRO A 198 -5.69 9.37 23.02
C PRO A 198 -5.93 8.40 24.20
N HIS A 199 -5.64 8.88 25.41
CA HIS A 199 -6.04 8.30 26.71
C HIS A 199 -5.59 6.87 27.01
N ALA A 200 -4.52 6.77 27.80
CA ALA A 200 -4.31 5.62 28.71
C ALA A 200 -5.44 5.52 29.75
#